data_AF-A0A1N6MRK9-F1
#
_entry.id   AF-A0A1N6MRK9-F1
#
_cell.length_a   1.000
_cell.length_b   1.000
_cell.length_c   1.000
_cell.angle_alpha   90.00
_cell.angle_beta   90.00
_cell.angle_gamma   90.00
#
_symmetry.space_group_name_H-M   'P 1'
#
loop_
_entity.id
_entity.type
_entity.pdbx_description
1 polymer ?
#
loop_
_entity_poly.entity_id
_entity_poly.type
_entity_poly.pdbx_seq_one_letter_code
_entity_poly.pdbx_strand_id
1 'polypeptide(L)'
;MQKFTDQTSTLPHIMTAAMVKQSDLRRISDNADALRAKAMELTDSWEGVMFALPPEYIEKIALTLGFIPEVASQIHHEIKSLNYATIQSQAGSESLATEHNMDASFLALRGVTDFDHALSHVNDANVEKILDENQDIFQKIRHALPDYKALMNFRPETASAILKSLGADISPELLYKICPKYQTTSVVDLENRKGVSTAFIRCVTLTLGTTVS
;
A
#
# COMPACT_ATOMS: atom_id res chain seq x y z
N MET A 1 7.03 42.10 36.35
CA MET A 1 6.92 41.65 34.94
C MET A 1 7.64 40.31 34.82
N GLN A 2 6.90 39.21 34.72
CA GLN A 2 7.43 37.90 34.35
C GLN A 2 6.57 37.39 33.21
N LYS A 3 7.17 37.25 32.02
CA LYS A 3 6.55 36.68 30.83
C LYS A 3 6.64 35.16 30.96
N PHE A 4 5.51 34.48 31.11
CA PHE A 4 5.41 33.05 30.84
C PHE A 4 5.23 32.89 29.33
N THR A 5 6.21 32.25 28.71
CA THR A 5 6.19 31.83 27.31
C THR A 5 5.20 30.68 27.14
N ASP A 6 4.22 30.88 26.27
CA ASP A 6 3.37 29.81 25.74
C ASP A 6 4.24 28.79 25.01
N GLN A 7 4.41 27.61 25.62
CA GLN A 7 4.81 26.42 24.91
C GLN A 7 3.57 25.83 24.24
N THR A 8 3.34 26.20 22.98
CA THR A 8 2.43 25.44 22.11
C THR A 8 3.05 24.07 21.89
N SER A 9 2.62 23.10 22.68
CA SER A 9 2.77 21.67 22.45
C SER A 9 2.18 21.33 21.07
N THR A 10 3.02 21.20 20.06
CA THR A 10 2.66 20.54 18.81
C THR A 10 2.43 19.06 19.11
N LEU A 11 1.17 18.71 19.38
CA LEU A 11 0.72 17.32 19.36
C LEU A 11 1.16 16.67 18.04
N PRO A 12 1.63 15.42 18.03
CA PRO A 12 1.87 14.70 16.78
C PRO A 12 0.54 14.64 16.03
N HIS A 13 0.49 15.25 14.86
CA HIS A 13 -0.63 15.10 13.95
C HIS A 13 -0.66 13.64 13.50
N ILE A 14 -1.38 12.80 14.24
CA ILE A 14 -1.83 11.52 13.71
C ILE A 14 -2.76 11.89 12.56
N MET A 15 -2.24 11.81 11.32
CA MET A 15 -3.04 12.00 10.11
C MET A 15 -4.10 10.91 10.11
N THR A 16 -5.28 11.25 10.63
CA THR A 16 -6.37 10.30 10.74
C THR A 16 -6.97 10.19 9.34
N ALA A 17 -6.70 9.06 8.68
CA ALA A 17 -7.14 8.86 7.31
C ALA A 17 -8.67 9.02 7.21
N ALA A 18 -9.16 9.72 6.18
CA ALA A 18 -10.57 10.06 6.07
C ALA A 18 -11.47 8.81 6.12
N MET A 19 -12.56 8.90 6.87
CA MET A 19 -13.52 7.80 7.01
C MET A 19 -14.24 7.54 5.69
N VAL A 20 -14.10 6.32 5.16
CA VAL A 20 -14.74 5.88 3.92
C VAL A 20 -16.12 5.33 4.23
N LYS A 21 -17.14 5.88 3.56
CA LYS A 21 -18.54 5.46 3.70
C LYS A 21 -18.89 4.42 2.64
N GLN A 22 -19.98 3.68 2.85
CA GLN A 22 -20.48 2.73 1.84
C GLN A 22 -20.72 3.39 0.47
N SER A 23 -21.22 4.63 0.46
CA SER A 23 -21.41 5.39 -0.79
C SER A 23 -20.13 5.66 -1.55
N ASP A 24 -18.96 5.59 -0.90
CA ASP A 24 -17.66 5.82 -1.53
C ASP A 24 -17.16 4.59 -2.29
N LEU A 25 -17.77 3.41 -2.15
CA LEU A 25 -17.45 2.22 -2.96
C LEU A 25 -17.55 2.51 -4.46
N ARG A 26 -18.49 3.38 -4.87
CA ARG A 26 -18.63 3.84 -6.26
C ARG A 26 -17.35 4.47 -6.83
N ARG A 27 -16.43 4.96 -5.98
CA ARG A 27 -15.16 5.53 -6.45
C ARG A 27 -14.32 4.49 -7.20
N ILE A 28 -14.50 3.20 -6.92
CA ILE A 28 -13.86 2.13 -7.70
C ILE A 28 -14.41 2.11 -9.12
N SER A 29 -15.74 2.07 -9.28
CA SER A 29 -16.37 2.09 -10.61
C SER A 29 -16.16 3.42 -11.34
N ASP A 30 -16.25 4.54 -10.64
CA ASP A 30 -16.11 5.89 -11.21
C ASP A 30 -14.69 6.13 -11.76
N ASN A 31 -13.68 5.41 -11.23
CA ASN A 31 -12.29 5.51 -11.66
C ASN A 31 -11.78 4.22 -12.34
N ALA A 32 -12.67 3.37 -12.87
CA ALA A 32 -12.31 2.01 -13.30
C ALA A 32 -11.16 1.97 -14.33
N ASP A 33 -11.16 2.86 -15.32
CA ASP A 33 -10.11 2.91 -16.35
C ASP A 33 -8.75 3.32 -15.76
N ALA A 34 -8.74 4.34 -14.92
CA ALA A 34 -7.54 4.81 -14.25
C ALA A 34 -6.99 3.75 -13.27
N LEU A 35 -7.87 3.06 -12.54
CA LEU A 35 -7.49 1.95 -11.66
C LEU A 35 -6.90 0.77 -12.42
N ARG A 36 -7.47 0.41 -13.58
CA ARG A 36 -6.91 -0.64 -14.44
C ARG A 36 -5.53 -0.26 -14.98
N ALA A 37 -5.39 0.96 -15.49
CA ALA A 37 -4.11 1.45 -15.99
C ALA A 37 -3.05 1.46 -14.88
N LYS A 38 -3.40 1.97 -13.69
CA LYS A 38 -2.49 1.97 -12.54
C LYS A 38 -2.14 0.56 -12.06
N ALA A 39 -3.10 -0.37 -12.07
CA ALA A 39 -2.82 -1.76 -11.73
C ALA A 39 -1.85 -2.43 -12.72
N MET A 40 -1.93 -2.11 -14.02
CA MET A 40 -0.95 -2.58 -15.01
C MET A 40 0.46 -2.04 -14.70
N GLU A 41 0.58 -0.74 -14.47
CA GLU A 41 1.87 -0.12 -14.13
C GLU A 41 2.46 -0.65 -12.82
N LEU A 42 1.62 -0.87 -11.81
CA LEU A 42 2.05 -1.50 -10.56
C LEU A 42 2.55 -2.93 -10.81
N THR A 43 1.89 -3.70 -11.68
CA THR A 43 2.38 -5.04 -12.03
C THR A 43 3.72 -4.99 -12.76
N ASP A 44 3.92 -4.04 -13.66
CA ASP A 44 5.23 -3.82 -14.29
C ASP A 44 6.29 -3.44 -13.24
N SER A 45 5.91 -2.61 -12.26
CA SER A 45 6.78 -2.22 -11.13
C SER A 45 7.12 -3.40 -10.21
N TRP A 46 6.25 -4.40 -10.12
CA TRP A 46 6.48 -5.69 -9.45
C TRP A 46 7.20 -6.72 -10.34
N GLU A 47 7.84 -6.28 -11.43
CA GLU A 47 8.55 -7.14 -12.39
C GLU A 47 7.64 -8.21 -13.04
N GLY A 48 6.37 -7.87 -13.23
CA GLY A 48 5.36 -8.75 -13.83
C GLY A 48 4.76 -9.78 -12.87
N VAL A 49 5.10 -9.75 -11.59
CA VAL A 49 4.57 -10.70 -10.60
C VAL A 49 3.14 -10.31 -10.21
N MET A 50 2.20 -11.23 -10.37
CA MET A 50 0.79 -11.03 -10.01
C MET A 50 0.42 -11.84 -8.77
N PHE A 51 -0.18 -11.17 -7.78
CA PHE A 51 -0.63 -11.79 -6.54
C PHE A 51 -2.16 -11.78 -6.48
N ALA A 52 -2.79 -12.91 -6.82
CA ALA A 52 -4.24 -13.06 -6.71
C ALA A 52 -4.67 -13.08 -5.23
N LEU A 53 -5.76 -12.39 -4.92
CA LEU A 53 -6.23 -12.22 -3.54
C LEU A 53 -7.61 -12.84 -3.33
N PRO A 54 -7.77 -13.68 -2.29
CA PRO A 54 -9.08 -14.16 -1.91
C PRO A 54 -9.86 -13.07 -1.11
N PRO A 55 -11.19 -13.16 -1.02
CA PRO A 55 -12.03 -12.16 -0.35
C PRO A 55 -11.60 -11.86 1.09
N GLU A 56 -11.34 -12.92 1.87
CA GLU A 56 -11.00 -12.80 3.29
C GLU A 56 -9.72 -11.99 3.53
N TYR A 57 -8.81 -12.01 2.56
CA TYR A 57 -7.56 -11.29 2.68
C TYR A 57 -7.77 -9.78 2.46
N ILE A 58 -8.51 -9.40 1.42
CA ILE A 58 -8.82 -7.99 1.14
C ILE A 58 -9.61 -7.39 2.30
N GLU A 59 -10.61 -8.11 2.80
CA GLU A 59 -11.40 -7.67 3.95
C GLU A 59 -10.53 -7.45 5.19
N LYS A 60 -9.67 -8.40 5.54
CA LYS A 60 -8.75 -8.29 6.69
C LYS A 60 -7.81 -7.08 6.57
N ILE A 61 -7.29 -6.81 5.38
CA ILE A 61 -6.43 -5.65 5.14
C ILE A 61 -7.25 -4.35 5.20
N ALA A 62 -8.44 -4.29 4.60
CA ALA A 62 -9.29 -3.12 4.66
C ALA A 62 -9.68 -2.77 6.11
N LEU A 63 -10.09 -3.76 6.91
CA LEU A 63 -10.37 -3.55 8.34
C LEU A 63 -9.14 -3.01 9.09
N THR A 64 -7.95 -3.57 8.80
CA THR A 64 -6.68 -3.10 9.35
C THR A 64 -6.41 -1.62 9.02
N LEU A 65 -6.73 -1.20 7.79
CA LEU A 65 -6.58 0.17 7.31
C LEU A 65 -7.69 1.12 7.80
N GLY A 66 -8.61 0.64 8.65
CA GLY A 66 -9.65 1.45 9.26
C GLY A 66 -10.90 1.64 8.39
N PHE A 67 -11.08 0.84 7.34
CA PHE A 67 -12.38 0.78 6.66
C PHE A 67 -13.41 0.11 7.57
N ILE A 68 -14.65 0.61 7.55
CA ILE A 68 -15.74 0.00 8.32
C ILE A 68 -16.13 -1.38 7.72
N PRO A 69 -16.64 -2.32 8.53
CA PRO A 69 -16.96 -3.68 8.06
C PRO A 69 -17.88 -3.74 6.83
N GLU A 70 -18.85 -2.84 6.75
CA GLU A 70 -19.81 -2.75 5.64
C GLU A 70 -19.11 -2.38 4.33
N VAL A 71 -18.05 -1.58 4.39
CA VAL A 71 -17.22 -1.24 3.23
C VAL A 71 -16.26 -2.39 2.94
N ALA A 72 -15.51 -2.84 3.95
CA ALA A 72 -14.45 -3.85 3.81
C ALA A 72 -14.94 -5.15 3.14
N SER A 73 -16.13 -5.63 3.51
CA SER A 73 -16.74 -6.85 2.96
C SER A 73 -17.14 -6.75 1.48
N GLN A 74 -17.25 -5.54 0.92
CA GLN A 74 -17.65 -5.32 -0.49
C GLN A 74 -16.48 -5.03 -1.41
N ILE A 75 -15.32 -4.61 -0.88
CA ILE A 75 -14.19 -4.16 -1.70
C ILE A 75 -13.71 -5.25 -2.67
N HIS A 76 -13.66 -6.53 -2.25
CA HIS A 76 -13.23 -7.61 -3.14
C HIS A 76 -14.10 -7.73 -4.39
N HIS A 77 -15.43 -7.63 -4.22
CA HIS A 77 -16.38 -7.65 -5.32
C HIS A 77 -16.16 -6.48 -6.29
N GLU A 78 -16.03 -5.27 -5.74
CA GLU A 78 -15.80 -4.07 -6.54
C GLU A 78 -14.47 -4.12 -7.30
N ILE A 79 -13.39 -4.63 -6.68
CA ILE A 79 -12.10 -4.79 -7.36
C ILE A 79 -12.20 -5.82 -8.49
N LYS A 80 -12.92 -6.93 -8.28
CA LYS A 80 -13.15 -7.94 -9.33
C LYS A 80 -13.91 -7.38 -10.52
N SER A 81 -14.86 -6.47 -10.29
CA SER A 81 -15.68 -5.86 -11.34
C SER A 81 -14.85 -5.02 -12.33
N LEU A 82 -13.65 -4.58 -11.92
CA LEU A 82 -12.70 -3.91 -12.81
C LEU A 82 -12.23 -4.80 -13.97
N ASN A 83 -12.30 -6.13 -13.84
CA ASN A 83 -11.84 -7.08 -14.87
C ASN A 83 -10.39 -6.83 -15.30
N TYR A 84 -9.54 -6.44 -14.35
CA TYR A 84 -8.12 -6.16 -14.59
C TYR A 84 -7.32 -7.43 -14.93
N ALA A 85 -7.57 -8.52 -14.21
CA ALA A 85 -6.90 -9.79 -14.39
C ALA A 85 -7.92 -10.93 -14.37
N THR A 86 -7.66 -12.00 -15.10
CA THR A 86 -8.51 -13.19 -15.14
C THR A 86 -7.70 -14.46 -14.96
N ILE A 87 -8.24 -15.45 -14.25
CA ILE A 87 -7.74 -16.83 -14.33
C ILE A 87 -8.45 -17.56 -15.47
N GLN A 88 -7.71 -18.41 -16.18
CA GLN A 88 -8.27 -19.35 -17.15
C GLN A 88 -8.33 -20.72 -16.51
N SER A 89 -9.53 -21.30 -16.45
CA SER A 89 -9.76 -22.64 -15.92
C SER A 89 -10.59 -23.47 -16.89
N GLN A 90 -10.71 -24.77 -16.63
CA GLN A 90 -11.61 -25.64 -17.41
C GLN A 90 -13.09 -25.23 -17.28
N ALA A 91 -13.47 -24.53 -16.21
CA ALA A 91 -14.82 -24.04 -15.97
C ALA A 91 -15.10 -22.67 -16.64
N GLY A 92 -14.09 -22.06 -17.27
CA GLY A 92 -14.17 -20.75 -17.90
C GLY A 92 -13.19 -19.74 -17.31
N SER A 93 -13.37 -18.49 -17.73
CA SER A 93 -12.57 -17.36 -17.27
C SER A 93 -13.25 -16.66 -16.09
N GLU A 94 -12.49 -16.37 -15.04
CA GLU A 94 -12.99 -15.64 -13.87
C GLU A 94 -12.07 -14.45 -13.56
N SER A 95 -12.67 -13.28 -13.34
CA SER A 95 -11.94 -12.08 -12.93
C SER A 95 -11.38 -12.20 -11.51
N LEU A 96 -10.20 -11.63 -11.30
CA LEU A 96 -9.47 -11.68 -10.05
C LEU A 96 -9.29 -10.30 -9.44
N ALA A 97 -9.35 -10.26 -8.11
CA ALA A 97 -8.73 -9.19 -7.35
C ALA A 97 -7.24 -9.53 -7.15
N THR A 98 -6.39 -8.52 -7.21
CA THR A 98 -4.94 -8.65 -7.05
C THR A 98 -4.44 -7.61 -6.05
N GLU A 99 -3.20 -7.74 -5.57
CA GLU A 99 -2.61 -6.69 -4.73
C GLU A 99 -2.50 -5.33 -5.46
N HIS A 100 -2.28 -5.34 -6.77
CA HIS A 100 -2.03 -4.14 -7.57
C HIS A 100 -3.27 -3.26 -7.70
N ASN A 101 -4.40 -3.85 -8.12
CA ASN A 101 -5.66 -3.13 -8.17
C ASN A 101 -6.24 -2.90 -6.77
N MET A 102 -5.88 -3.68 -5.74
CA MET A 102 -6.20 -3.37 -4.35
C MET A 102 -5.51 -2.09 -3.86
N ASP A 103 -4.19 -1.94 -4.09
CA ASP A 103 -3.44 -0.76 -3.66
C ASP A 103 -4.04 0.52 -4.27
N ALA A 104 -4.27 0.53 -5.59
CA ALA A 104 -4.90 1.66 -6.27
C ALA A 104 -6.35 1.90 -5.82
N SER A 105 -7.13 0.84 -5.59
CA SER A 105 -8.52 0.97 -5.14
C SER A 105 -8.62 1.55 -3.73
N PHE A 106 -7.71 1.19 -2.81
CA PHE A 106 -7.69 1.81 -1.48
C PHE A 106 -7.40 3.31 -1.54
N LEU A 107 -6.51 3.74 -2.44
CA LEU A 107 -6.27 5.17 -2.70
C LEU A 107 -7.53 5.86 -3.24
N ALA A 108 -8.19 5.26 -4.24
CA ALA A 108 -9.43 5.79 -4.82
C ALA A 108 -10.55 5.91 -3.78
N LEU A 109 -10.73 4.90 -2.93
CA LEU A 109 -11.70 4.93 -1.85
C LEU A 109 -11.40 6.06 -0.85
N ARG A 110 -10.12 6.40 -0.64
CA ARG A 110 -9.72 7.57 0.16
C ARG A 110 -9.84 8.91 -0.57
N GLY A 111 -10.23 8.92 -1.84
CA GLY A 111 -10.52 10.12 -2.61
C GLY A 111 -9.41 10.55 -3.57
N VAL A 112 -8.35 9.75 -3.70
CA VAL A 112 -7.29 10.00 -4.68
C VAL A 112 -7.86 9.77 -6.09
N THR A 113 -7.68 10.77 -6.95
CA THR A 113 -8.04 10.70 -8.38
C THR A 113 -6.83 10.79 -9.30
N ASP A 114 -5.72 11.35 -8.80
CA ASP A 114 -4.42 11.38 -9.49
C ASP A 114 -3.47 10.41 -8.79
N PHE A 115 -3.43 9.17 -9.30
CA PHE A 115 -2.65 8.09 -8.70
C PHE A 115 -1.14 8.29 -8.86
N ASP A 116 -0.69 9.02 -9.88
CA ASP A 116 0.73 9.26 -10.16
C ASP A 116 1.36 10.20 -9.14
N HIS A 117 0.53 11.04 -8.50
CA HIS A 117 0.96 12.01 -7.50
C HIS A 117 0.43 11.71 -6.09
N ALA A 118 -0.18 10.54 -5.89
CA ALA A 118 -0.84 10.15 -4.64
C ALA A 118 0.08 10.25 -3.42
N LEU A 119 1.37 9.96 -3.59
CA LEU A 119 2.40 9.99 -2.56
C LEU A 119 3.50 11.02 -2.85
N SER A 120 3.20 12.07 -3.62
CA SER A 120 4.16 13.12 -4.01
C SER A 120 4.77 13.88 -2.83
N HIS A 121 4.15 13.84 -1.65
CA HIS A 121 4.70 14.39 -0.41
C HIS A 121 5.79 13.51 0.22
N VAL A 122 5.94 12.26 -0.21
CA VAL A 122 6.86 11.28 0.39
C VAL A 122 8.17 11.22 -0.39
N ASN A 123 9.29 11.33 0.32
CA ASN A 123 10.63 11.23 -0.25
C ASN A 123 11.66 10.74 0.78
N ASP A 124 12.92 10.60 0.36
CA ASP A 124 14.04 10.17 1.22
C ASP A 124 14.18 10.95 2.53
N ALA A 125 13.87 12.26 2.53
CA ALA A 125 14.05 13.10 3.71
C ALA A 125 12.98 12.88 4.79
N ASN A 126 11.83 12.30 4.46
CA ASN A 126 10.71 12.19 5.39
C ASN A 126 10.10 10.79 5.53
N VAL A 127 10.39 9.83 4.63
CA VAL A 127 9.76 8.51 4.64
C VAL A 127 9.94 7.78 5.98
N GLU A 128 11.14 7.81 6.56
CA GLU A 128 11.39 7.18 7.87
C GLU A 128 10.54 7.81 8.97
N LYS A 129 10.44 9.14 8.99
CA LYS A 129 9.64 9.86 9.98
C LYS A 129 8.16 9.51 9.83
N ILE A 130 7.63 9.50 8.61
CA ILE A 130 6.23 9.15 8.34
C ILE A 130 5.94 7.72 8.80
N LEU A 131 6.83 6.77 8.49
CA LEU A 131 6.68 5.38 8.90
C LEU A 131 6.80 5.21 10.43
N ASP A 132 7.68 5.95 11.10
CA ASP A 132 7.79 5.95 12.56
C ASP A 132 6.53 6.52 13.23
N GLU A 133 5.98 7.63 12.72
CA GLU A 133 4.73 8.23 13.22
C GLU A 133 3.51 7.32 12.97
N ASN A 134 3.60 6.41 11.99
CA ASN A 134 2.57 5.46 11.61
C ASN A 134 2.97 4.00 11.94
N GLN A 135 3.84 3.80 12.92
CA GLN A 135 4.36 2.47 13.26
C GLN A 135 3.25 1.49 13.68
N ASP A 136 2.22 1.97 14.38
CA ASP A 136 1.09 1.14 14.80
C ASP A 136 0.34 0.53 13.62
N ILE A 137 0.03 1.34 12.60
CA ILE A 137 -0.67 0.85 11.41
C ILE A 137 0.25 -0.05 10.59
N PHE A 138 1.53 0.28 10.46
CA PHE A 138 2.52 -0.57 9.81
C PHE A 138 2.55 -1.97 10.45
N GLN A 139 2.63 -2.04 11.78
CA GLN A 139 2.65 -3.32 12.47
C GLN A 139 1.32 -4.07 12.33
N LYS A 140 0.17 -3.40 12.41
CA LYS A 140 -1.12 -4.07 12.17
C LYS A 140 -1.19 -4.66 10.75
N ILE A 141 -0.72 -3.93 9.73
CA ILE A 141 -0.62 -4.43 8.36
C ILE A 141 0.27 -5.67 8.33
N ARG A 142 1.47 -5.60 8.93
CA ARG A 142 2.42 -6.74 8.98
C ARG A 142 1.79 -8.01 9.53
N HIS A 143 1.06 -7.92 10.63
CA HIS A 143 0.34 -9.08 11.23
C HIS A 143 -0.89 -9.51 10.42
N ALA A 144 -1.41 -8.63 9.56
CA ALA A 144 -2.51 -8.95 8.67
C ALA A 144 -2.05 -9.72 7.42
N LEU A 145 -0.82 -9.49 6.95
CA LEU A 145 -0.21 -10.21 5.82
C LEU A 145 -0.08 -11.72 6.11
N PRO A 146 -0.27 -12.59 5.11
CA PRO A 146 -0.06 -14.02 5.27
C PRO A 146 1.42 -14.39 5.38
N ASP A 147 1.70 -15.41 6.19
CA ASP A 147 3.07 -15.83 6.53
C ASP A 147 3.92 -16.19 5.31
N TYR A 148 3.32 -16.72 4.23
CA TYR A 148 4.06 -17.11 3.03
C TYR A 148 4.70 -15.92 2.29
N LYS A 149 4.20 -14.68 2.48
CA LYS A 149 4.76 -13.48 1.81
C LYS A 149 6.08 -13.03 2.41
N ALA A 150 6.42 -13.46 3.62
CA ALA A 150 7.70 -13.13 4.26
C ALA A 150 8.91 -13.81 3.58
N LEU A 151 8.69 -14.79 2.70
CA LEU A 151 9.75 -15.60 2.09
C LEU A 151 10.25 -15.07 0.73
N MET A 152 9.46 -14.21 0.06
CA MET A 152 9.85 -13.61 -1.20
C MET A 152 10.63 -12.32 -0.94
N ASN A 153 11.79 -12.18 -1.58
CA ASN A 153 12.61 -10.97 -1.52
C ASN A 153 12.75 -10.40 -2.93
N PHE A 154 12.52 -9.10 -3.05
CA PHE A 154 12.68 -8.35 -4.29
C PHE A 154 13.87 -7.40 -4.17
N ARG A 155 14.40 -6.99 -5.31
CA ARG A 155 15.44 -5.97 -5.35
C ARG A 155 14.89 -4.67 -4.71
N PRO A 156 15.70 -3.91 -3.97
CA PRO A 156 15.26 -2.61 -3.44
C PRO A 156 14.77 -1.66 -4.53
N GLU A 157 15.25 -1.81 -5.76
CA GLU A 157 14.80 -1.11 -6.96
C GLU A 157 13.35 -1.41 -7.30
N THR A 158 12.89 -2.66 -7.11
CA THR A 158 11.48 -3.04 -7.27
C THR A 158 10.62 -2.26 -6.27
N ALA A 159 11.03 -2.23 -5.01
CA ALA A 159 10.32 -1.50 -3.95
C ALA A 159 10.24 0.01 -4.28
N SER A 160 11.36 0.58 -4.74
CA SER A 160 11.43 1.98 -5.17
C SER A 160 10.53 2.25 -6.37
N ALA A 161 10.51 1.38 -7.38
CA ALA A 161 9.66 1.52 -8.58
C ALA A 161 8.16 1.49 -8.23
N ILE A 162 7.74 0.63 -7.30
CA ILE A 162 6.35 0.56 -6.82
C ILE A 162 5.95 1.85 -6.12
N LEU A 163 6.81 2.40 -5.26
CA LEU A 163 6.53 3.65 -4.58
C LEU A 163 6.55 4.84 -5.55
N LYS A 164 7.44 4.82 -6.53
CA LYS A 164 7.56 5.84 -7.57
C LYS A 164 6.36 5.88 -8.53
N SER A 165 5.78 4.72 -8.89
CA SER A 165 4.54 4.68 -9.68
C SER A 165 3.33 5.27 -8.94
N LEU A 166 3.44 5.48 -7.62
CA LEU A 166 2.46 6.18 -6.79
C LEU A 166 2.90 7.62 -6.45
N GLY A 167 4.03 8.08 -6.99
CA GLY A 167 4.53 9.45 -6.83
C GLY A 167 5.57 9.66 -5.73
N ALA A 168 5.94 8.64 -4.95
CA ALA A 168 6.95 8.77 -3.90
C ALA A 168 8.37 8.61 -4.47
N ASP A 169 9.24 9.59 -4.21
CA ASP A 169 10.63 9.57 -4.67
C ASP A 169 11.58 9.09 -3.56
N ILE A 170 11.69 7.76 -3.45
CA ILE A 170 12.49 7.09 -2.40
C ILE A 170 13.57 6.22 -3.03
N SER A 171 14.81 6.40 -2.60
CA SER A 171 15.96 5.64 -3.10
C SER A 171 15.91 4.16 -2.68
N PRO A 172 16.31 3.23 -3.57
CA PRO A 172 16.45 1.81 -3.25
C PRO A 172 17.33 1.55 -2.02
N GLU A 173 18.44 2.27 -1.88
CA GLU A 173 19.38 2.13 -0.77
C GLU A 173 18.75 2.45 0.57
N LEU A 174 17.90 3.49 0.62
CA LEU A 174 17.19 3.85 1.84
C LEU A 174 16.20 2.76 2.23
N LEU A 175 15.39 2.26 1.28
CA LEU A 175 14.43 1.17 1.51
C LEU A 175 15.12 -0.09 2.04
N TYR A 176 16.27 -0.46 1.46
CA TYR A 176 17.08 -1.56 1.94
C TYR A 176 17.57 -1.33 3.37
N LYS A 177 18.11 -0.14 3.67
CA LYS A 177 18.67 0.21 4.98
C LYS A 177 17.62 0.20 6.09
N ILE A 178 16.41 0.68 5.82
CA ILE A 178 15.39 0.86 6.85
C ILE A 178 14.55 -0.41 7.04
N CYS A 179 14.53 -1.35 6.09
CA CYS A 179 13.74 -2.57 6.17
C CYS A 179 13.90 -3.35 7.50
N PRO A 180 15.12 -3.59 8.04
CA PRO A 180 15.28 -4.28 9.33
C PRO A 180 14.67 -3.54 10.53
N LYS A 181 14.61 -2.19 10.48
CA LYS A 181 14.05 -1.36 11.56
C LYS A 181 12.58 -1.69 11.83
N TYR A 182 11.84 -2.08 10.79
CA TYR A 182 10.40 -2.35 10.87
C TYR A 182 10.05 -3.82 11.10
N GLN A 183 10.98 -4.62 11.63
CA GLN A 183 10.80 -6.05 11.91
C GLN A 183 10.44 -6.86 10.65
N THR A 184 10.99 -6.45 9.52
CA THR A 184 10.94 -7.18 8.24
C THR A 184 12.36 -7.53 7.81
N THR A 185 12.50 -8.33 6.75
CA THR A 185 13.80 -8.89 6.37
C THR A 185 14.40 -8.18 5.16
N SER A 186 15.70 -7.91 5.26
CA SER A 186 16.57 -7.61 4.14
C SER A 186 17.62 -8.72 4.01
N VAL A 187 18.01 -9.05 2.79
CA VAL A 187 18.96 -10.14 2.51
C VAL A 187 20.06 -9.68 1.57
N VAL A 188 21.20 -10.36 1.62
CA VAL A 188 22.28 -10.27 0.63
C VAL A 188 22.64 -11.69 0.22
N ASP A 189 22.67 -11.96 -1.08
CA ASP A 189 23.08 -13.26 -1.59
C ASP A 189 24.60 -13.36 -1.80
N LEU A 190 25.08 -14.52 -2.26
CA LEU A 190 26.50 -14.78 -2.50
C LEU A 190 27.11 -13.90 -3.62
N GLU A 191 26.27 -13.30 -4.47
CA GLU A 191 26.68 -12.37 -5.54
C GLU A 191 26.62 -10.90 -5.08
N ASN A 192 26.42 -10.65 -3.78
CA ASN A 192 26.20 -9.33 -3.18
C ASN A 192 24.95 -8.60 -3.68
N ARG A 193 23.97 -9.32 -4.24
CA ARG A 193 22.68 -8.74 -4.62
C ARG A 193 21.83 -8.56 -3.37
N LYS A 194 21.27 -7.36 -3.22
CA LYS A 194 20.44 -6.98 -2.09
C LYS A 194 18.98 -7.33 -2.37
N GLY A 195 18.25 -7.67 -1.30
CA GLY A 195 16.81 -7.87 -1.35
C GLY A 195 16.09 -7.32 -0.13
N VAL A 196 14.84 -6.92 -0.32
CA VAL A 196 13.88 -6.59 0.74
C VAL A 196 12.65 -7.48 0.59
N SER A 197 12.07 -7.91 1.72
CA SER A 197 10.91 -8.79 1.70
C SER A 197 9.67 -8.16 1.04
N THR A 198 8.86 -8.96 0.36
CA THR A 198 7.53 -8.55 -0.13
C THR A 198 6.68 -7.97 0.98
N ALA A 199 6.78 -8.53 2.20
CA ALA A 199 6.08 -8.03 3.38
C ALA A 199 6.46 -6.58 3.71
N PHE A 200 7.75 -6.23 3.64
CA PHE A 200 8.21 -4.86 3.84
C PHE A 200 7.58 -3.91 2.81
N ILE A 201 7.66 -4.25 1.53
CA ILE A 201 7.11 -3.43 0.45
C ILE A 201 5.62 -3.19 0.67
N ARG A 202 4.86 -4.25 0.97
CA ARG A 202 3.40 -4.14 1.23
C ARG A 202 3.08 -3.30 2.46
N CYS A 203 3.82 -3.47 3.55
CA CYS A 203 3.61 -2.65 4.75
C CYS A 203 3.89 -1.17 4.47
N VAL A 204 4.98 -0.85 3.75
CA VAL A 204 5.30 0.53 3.38
C VAL A 204 4.23 1.12 2.48
N THR A 205 3.90 0.47 1.36
CA THR A 205 2.90 0.98 0.39
C THR A 205 1.55 1.25 1.06
N LEU A 206 1.04 0.29 1.83
CA LEU A 206 -0.26 0.43 2.48
C LEU A 206 -0.25 1.46 3.61
N THR A 207 0.84 1.57 4.37
CA THR A 207 1.00 2.59 5.41
C THR A 207 1.05 3.99 4.81
N LEU A 208 1.86 4.20 3.77
CA LEU A 208 1.93 5.50 3.09
C LEU A 208 0.58 5.87 2.45
N GLY A 209 -0.14 4.88 1.91
CA GLY A 209 -1.50 5.07 1.39
C GLY A 209 -2.53 5.54 2.43
N THR A 210 -2.28 5.42 3.74
CA THR A 210 -3.15 6.02 4.77
C THR A 210 -2.85 7.49 5.04
N THR A 211 -1.75 8.03 4.49
CA THR A 211 -1.32 9.42 4.71
C THR A 211 -1.79 10.38 3.62
N VAL A 212 -2.44 9.86 2.58
CA VAL A 212 -3.01 10.67 1.49
C VAL A 212 -4.11 11.57 2.04
N SER A 213 -4.12 12.82 1.59
CA SER A 213 -5.02 13.90 2.05
C SER A 213 -5.85 14.44 0.90
#